data_AF-A0A6P1CV18-F1
#
_entry.id   AF-A0A6P1CV18-F1
#
_cell.length_a   1.000
_cell.length_b   1.000
_cell.length_c   1.000
_cell.angle_alpha   90.00
_cell.angle_beta   90.00
_cell.angle_gamma   90.00
#
_symmetry.space_group_name_H-M   'P 1'
#
loop_
_entity.id
_entity.type
_entity.pdbx_description
1 polymer ?
#
loop_
_entity_poly.entity_id
_entity_poly.type
_entity_poly.pdbx_seq_one_letter_code
_entity_poly.pdbx_strand_id
1 'polypeptide(L)'
;MTLGVEPDQIKAMATSWRQEADEVGKLAWSAMAEATGEGSSVLAAVRGAADPAKQAMTSIATRYTTLADLLDKFAVDVEAKDAEIGAEIGKLSPR
;
A
#
# COMPACT_ATOMS: atom_id res chain seq x y z
N MET A 1 -5.70 23.67 -14.03
CA MET A 1 -4.85 24.29 -13.01
C MET A 1 -5.07 23.48 -11.75
N THR A 2 -4.11 22.63 -11.39
CA THR A 2 -4.10 21.96 -10.09
C THR A 2 -3.50 22.92 -9.08
N LEU A 3 -4.18 23.13 -7.96
CA LEU A 3 -3.76 24.07 -6.91
C LEU A 3 -2.95 23.37 -5.80
N GLY A 4 -2.64 22.08 -5.94
CA GLY A 4 -1.99 21.25 -4.91
C GLY A 4 -1.04 20.16 -5.44
N VAL A 5 -1.06 18.97 -4.80
CA VAL A 5 -0.22 17.80 -5.12
C VAL A 5 -0.51 17.29 -6.54
N GLU A 6 0.54 16.95 -7.31
CA GLU A 6 0.38 16.45 -8.68
C GLU A 6 -0.32 15.09 -8.70
N PRO A 7 -1.47 14.94 -9.40
CA PRO A 7 -2.21 13.68 -9.46
C PRO A 7 -1.38 12.49 -9.96
N ASP A 8 -0.41 12.75 -10.86
CA ASP A 8 0.46 11.71 -11.38
C ASP A 8 1.45 11.19 -10.33
N GLN A 9 1.92 12.03 -9.41
CA GLN A 9 2.76 11.59 -8.29
C GLN A 9 1.98 10.72 -7.31
N ILE A 10 0.72 11.07 -7.06
CA ILE A 10 -0.21 10.31 -6.21
C ILE A 10 -0.46 8.92 -6.83
N LYS A 11 -0.76 8.86 -8.13
CA LYS A 11 -0.98 7.61 -8.87
C LYS A 11 0.28 6.73 -8.92
N ALA A 12 1.44 7.34 -9.13
CA ALA A 12 2.73 6.64 -9.14
C ALA A 12 3.02 5.98 -7.78
N MET A 13 2.78 6.71 -6.69
CA MET A 13 2.97 6.19 -5.33
C MET A 13 1.97 5.08 -5.00
N ALA A 14 0.69 5.22 -5.36
CA ALA A 14 -0.32 4.17 -5.18
C ALA A 14 0.06 2.89 -5.95
N THR A 15 0.57 3.05 -7.17
CA THR A 15 1.06 1.93 -7.99
C THR A 15 2.26 1.24 -7.34
N SER A 16 3.24 2.00 -6.86
CA SER A 16 4.40 1.45 -6.16
C SER A 16 4.01 0.68 -4.90
N TRP A 17 3.10 1.21 -4.08
CA TRP A 17 2.63 0.50 -2.88
C TRP A 17 1.92 -0.81 -3.21
N ARG A 18 1.14 -0.88 -4.29
CA ARG A 18 0.54 -2.14 -4.75
C ARG A 18 1.60 -3.14 -5.21
N GLN A 19 2.65 -2.68 -5.88
CA GLN A 19 3.78 -3.54 -6.26
C GLN A 19 4.48 -4.09 -5.01
N GLU A 20 4.78 -3.26 -4.02
CA GLU A 20 5.38 -3.71 -2.75
C GLU A 20 4.46 -4.70 -2.00
N ALA A 21 3.14 -4.49 -2.02
CA ALA A 21 2.19 -5.45 -1.44
C ALA A 21 2.26 -6.83 -2.11
N ASP A 22 2.37 -6.85 -3.45
CA ASP A 22 2.50 -8.07 -4.23
C ASP A 22 3.84 -8.77 -3.98
N GLU A 23 4.94 -8.02 -3.95
CA GLU A 23 6.27 -8.56 -3.63
C GLU A 23 6.33 -9.17 -2.22
N VAL A 24 5.79 -8.48 -1.21
CA VAL A 24 5.68 -9.03 0.15
C VAL A 24 4.79 -10.28 0.18
N GLY A 25 3.72 -10.29 -0.60
CA GLY A 25 2.79 -11.43 -0.72
C GLY A 25 3.43 -12.67 -1.35
N LYS A 26 4.43 -12.52 -2.21
CA LYS A 26 5.16 -13.62 -2.87
C LYS A 26 6.22 -14.28 -2.00
N LEU A 27 6.66 -13.63 -0.93
CA LEU A 27 7.71 -14.17 -0.07
C LEU A 27 7.27 -15.51 0.56
N ALA A 28 8.10 -16.54 0.41
CA ALA A 28 7.80 -17.90 0.84
C ALA A 28 8.11 -18.10 2.33
N TRP A 29 7.10 -17.90 3.19
CA TRP A 29 7.23 -18.06 4.64
C TRP A 29 7.11 -19.53 5.12
N SER A 30 6.61 -20.43 4.27
CA SER A 30 6.39 -21.85 4.61
C SER A 30 7.68 -22.65 4.73
N ALA A 31 8.78 -22.20 4.13
CA ALA A 31 10.07 -22.88 4.17
C ALA A 31 10.58 -23.11 5.62
N MET A 32 10.20 -22.24 6.55
CA MET A 32 10.56 -22.38 7.96
C MET A 32 9.86 -23.60 8.62
N ALA A 33 8.60 -23.87 8.24
CA ALA A 33 7.86 -25.04 8.73
C ALA A 33 8.44 -26.37 8.18
N GLU A 34 9.05 -26.32 7.01
CA GLU A 34 9.66 -27.46 6.33
C GLU A 34 11.10 -27.75 6.78
N ALA A 35 11.68 -26.92 7.65
CA ALA A 35 13.04 -27.12 8.15
C ALA A 35 13.22 -28.53 8.74
N THR A 36 14.31 -29.21 8.42
CA THR A 36 14.64 -30.56 8.91
C THR A 36 15.99 -30.57 9.63
N GLY A 37 16.22 -31.59 10.46
CA GLY A 37 17.45 -31.73 11.24
C GLY A 37 17.21 -32.49 12.54
N GLU A 38 18.26 -32.65 13.33
CA GLU A 38 18.16 -33.22 14.67
C GLU A 38 17.21 -32.39 15.55
N GLY A 39 16.44 -33.09 16.39
CA GLY A 39 15.48 -32.46 17.29
C GLY A 39 16.19 -31.52 18.27
N SER A 40 15.96 -30.21 18.09
CA SER A 40 16.51 -29.16 18.95
C SER A 40 15.47 -28.09 19.22
N SER A 41 15.65 -27.33 20.31
CA SER A 41 14.81 -26.17 20.61
C SER A 41 14.88 -25.11 19.51
N VAL A 42 16.04 -24.97 18.85
CA VAL A 42 16.22 -24.07 17.70
C VAL A 42 15.37 -24.52 16.51
N LEU A 43 15.39 -25.82 16.16
CA LEU A 43 14.56 -26.34 15.08
C LEU A 43 13.06 -26.15 15.37
N ALA A 44 12.64 -26.37 16.61
CA ALA A 44 11.26 -26.11 17.04
C ALA A 44 10.89 -24.62 16.91
N ALA A 45 11.78 -23.71 17.31
CA ALA A 45 11.57 -22.27 17.19
C ALA A 45 11.48 -21.81 15.73
N VAL A 46 12.34 -22.32 14.85
CA VAL A 46 12.29 -22.02 13.40
C VAL A 46 10.96 -22.44 12.82
N ARG A 47 10.52 -23.68 13.06
CA ARG A 47 9.21 -24.16 12.57
C ARG A 47 8.04 -23.35 13.12
N GLY A 48 8.11 -22.98 14.40
CA GLY A 48 7.09 -22.16 15.06
C GLY A 48 7.00 -20.72 14.56
N ALA A 49 8.02 -20.21 13.86
CA ALA A 49 8.03 -18.85 13.32
C ALA A 49 7.25 -18.69 12.01
N ALA A 50 6.95 -19.78 11.31
CA ALA A 50 6.32 -19.75 9.99
C ALA A 50 4.96 -19.02 9.98
N ASP A 51 4.06 -19.40 10.91
CA ASP A 51 2.72 -18.82 10.99
C ASP A 51 2.74 -17.34 11.41
N PRO A 52 3.46 -16.94 12.48
CA PRO A 52 3.63 -15.52 12.82
C PRO A 52 4.24 -14.69 11.68
N ALA A 53 5.25 -15.22 10.98
CA ALA A 53 5.85 -14.53 9.84
C ALA A 53 4.83 -14.32 8.72
N LYS A 54 4.07 -15.36 8.35
CA LYS A 54 3.00 -15.26 7.36
C LYS A 54 1.93 -14.23 7.77
N GLN A 55 1.49 -14.25 9.02
CA GLN A 55 0.49 -13.29 9.52
C GLN A 55 0.99 -11.85 9.46
N ALA A 56 2.24 -11.60 9.90
CA ALA A 56 2.84 -10.28 9.86
C ALA A 56 2.93 -9.74 8.42
N MET A 57 3.30 -10.60 7.48
CA MET A 57 3.55 -10.20 6.09
C MET A 57 2.25 -9.99 5.32
N THR A 58 1.24 -10.83 5.54
CA THR A 58 -0.14 -10.56 5.10
C THR A 58 -0.63 -9.22 5.65
N SER A 59 -0.36 -8.93 6.93
CA SER A 59 -0.75 -7.66 7.54
C SER A 59 -0.04 -6.46 6.91
N ILE A 60 1.24 -6.59 6.53
CA ILE A 60 2.00 -5.55 5.82
C ILE A 60 1.43 -5.33 4.41
N ALA A 61 1.23 -6.40 3.64
CA ALA A 61 0.65 -6.31 2.30
C ALA A 61 -0.73 -5.65 2.31
N THR A 62 -1.60 -6.03 3.25
CA THR A 62 -2.91 -5.37 3.43
C THR A 62 -2.77 -3.88 3.71
N ARG A 63 -1.80 -3.46 4.54
CA ARG A 63 -1.59 -2.02 4.82
C ARG A 63 -1.15 -1.26 3.58
N TYR A 64 -0.25 -1.82 2.77
CA TYR A 64 0.17 -1.21 1.51
C TYR A 64 -1.01 -1.03 0.55
N THR A 65 -1.85 -2.06 0.38
CA THR A 65 -3.06 -1.96 -0.45
C THR A 65 -4.03 -0.91 0.07
N THR A 66 -4.33 -0.91 1.37
CA THR A 66 -5.22 0.09 1.99
C THR A 66 -4.69 1.51 1.81
N LEU A 67 -3.38 1.72 1.98
CA LEU A 67 -2.76 3.03 1.76
C LEU A 67 -2.88 3.46 0.29
N ALA A 68 -2.69 2.54 -0.67
CA ALA A 68 -2.86 2.83 -2.09
C ALA A 68 -4.32 3.21 -2.42
N ASP A 69 -5.31 2.50 -1.85
CA ASP A 69 -6.73 2.79 -2.07
C ASP A 69 -7.13 4.15 -1.47
N LEU A 70 -6.62 4.49 -0.29
CA LEU A 70 -6.82 5.81 0.33
C LEU A 70 -6.19 6.93 -0.52
N LEU A 71 -5.05 6.65 -1.13
CA LEU A 71 -4.33 7.60 -1.96
C LEU A 71 -5.05 7.85 -3.30
N ASP A 72 -5.60 6.82 -3.92
CA ASP A 72 -6.47 6.95 -5.10
C ASP A 72 -7.73 7.78 -4.79
N LYS A 73 -8.36 7.51 -3.64
CA LYS A 73 -9.51 8.31 -3.20
C LYS A 73 -9.13 9.78 -3.00
N PHE A 74 -8.00 10.04 -2.34
CA PHE A 74 -7.51 11.39 -2.14
C PHE A 74 -7.26 12.12 -3.47
N ALA A 75 -6.73 11.43 -4.50
CA ALA A 75 -6.55 12.01 -5.83
C ALA A 75 -7.88 12.51 -6.41
N VAL A 76 -8.91 11.65 -6.39
CA VAL A 76 -10.25 11.97 -6.91
C VAL A 76 -10.87 13.14 -6.15
N ASP A 77 -10.77 13.13 -4.82
CA ASP A 77 -11.34 14.18 -3.97
C ASP A 77 -10.68 15.54 -4.23
N VAL A 78 -9.35 15.58 -4.46
CA VAL A 78 -8.61 16.81 -4.79
C VAL A 78 -8.97 17.33 -6.19
N GLU A 79 -9.01 16.46 -7.20
CA GLU A 79 -9.39 16.85 -8.56
C GLU A 79 -10.81 17.46 -8.60
N ALA A 80 -11.75 16.85 -7.88
CA ALA A 80 -13.11 17.37 -7.73
C ALA A 80 -13.13 18.74 -7.05
N LYS A 81 -12.31 18.93 -6.00
CA LYS A 81 -12.27 20.21 -5.29
C LYS A 81 -11.63 21.33 -6.11
N ASP A 82 -10.56 21.04 -6.83
CA ASP A 82 -9.90 22.00 -7.72
C ASP A 82 -10.84 22.47 -8.83
N ALA A 83 -11.65 21.56 -9.39
CA ALA A 83 -12.68 21.90 -10.37
C ALA A 83 -13.76 22.83 -9.80
N GLU A 84 -14.24 22.54 -8.58
CA GLU A 84 -15.23 23.38 -7.90
C GLU A 84 -14.69 24.79 -7.62
N ILE A 85 -13.47 24.89 -7.08
CA ILE A 85 -12.82 26.18 -6.81
C ILE A 85 -12.60 26.95 -8.11
N GLY A 86 -12.12 26.29 -9.17
CA GLY A 86 -11.93 26.90 -10.47
C GLY A 86 -13.22 27.47 -11.05
N ALA A 87 -14.34 26.77 -10.88
CA ALA A 87 -15.65 27.25 -11.29
C ALA A 87 -16.09 28.50 -10.51
N GLU A 88 -15.88 28.55 -9.18
CA GLU A 88 -16.18 29.73 -8.37
C GLU A 88 -15.30 30.93 -8.75
N ILE A 89 -14.00 30.73 -8.98
CA ILE A 89 -13.09 31.80 -9.45
C ILE A 89 -13.55 32.32 -10.82
N GLY A 90 -13.96 31.44 -11.73
CA GLY A 90 -14.48 31.81 -13.04
C GLY A 90 -15.68 32.77 -12.97
N LYS A 91 -16.53 32.64 -11.94
CA LYS A 91 -17.66 33.57 -11.70
C LYS A 91 -17.21 34.98 -11.30
N LEU A 92 -16.01 35.12 -10.75
CA LEU A 92 -15.48 36.40 -10.25
C LEU A 92 -14.68 37.17 -11.31
N SER A 93 -14.38 36.57 -12.46
CA SER A 93 -13.62 37.23 -13.53
C SER A 93 -14.38 38.47 -14.05
N PRO A 94 -13.74 39.66 -14.12
CA PRO A 94 -14.40 40.87 -14.61
C PRO A 94 -14.89 40.66 -16.05
N ARG A 95 -16.08 41.21 -16.37
CA ARG A 95 -16.61 41.20 -17.74
C ARG A 95 -15.72 41.96 -18.71
#